data_AF-A0A5P9WYG7-F1
#
_entry.id   AF-A0A5P9WYG7-F1
#
_cell.length_a   1.000
_cell.length_b   1.000
_cell.length_c   1.000
_cell.angle_alpha   90.00
_cell.angle_beta   90.00
_cell.angle_gamma   90.00
#
_symmetry.space_group_name_H-M   'P 1'
#
loop_
_entity.id
_entity.type
_entity.pdbx_description
1 polymer ?
#
loop_
_entity_poly.entity_id
_entity_poly.type
_entity_poly.pdbx_seq_one_letter_code
_entity_poly.pdbx_strand_id
1 'polypeptide(L)' 'MARGVPGGYRIWDSKGRRWWGDHYELCPDDLLTELNGAADPSRVTALLKRYRALKR' A
#
# COMPACT_ATOMS: atom_id res chain seq x y z
N MET A 1 -7.61 1.76 3.43
CA MET A 1 -8.29 1.71 2.12
C MET A 1 -7.36 2.22 1.04
N ALA A 2 -7.32 1.62 -0.16
CA ALA A 2 -6.61 2.20 -1.30
C ALA A 2 -7.54 3.19 -2.04
N ARG A 3 -6.98 4.30 -2.51
CA ARG A 3 -7.69 5.27 -3.36
C ARG A 3 -6.87 5.52 -4.61
N GLY A 4 -7.53 5.45 -5.77
CA GLY A 4 -6.97 5.90 -7.03
C GLY A 4 -6.74 7.41 -6.98
N VAL A 5 -5.54 7.84 -7.34
CA VAL A 5 -5.11 9.24 -7.42
C VAL A 5 -4.51 9.48 -8.81
N PRO A 6 -4.50 10.71 -9.34
CA PRO A 6 -3.84 10.98 -10.61
C PRO A 6 -2.40 10.44 -10.61
N GLY A 7 -2.09 9.54 -11.56
CA GLY A 7 -0.79 8.85 -11.65
C GLY A 7 -0.67 7.53 -10.89
N GLY A 8 -1.73 6.98 -10.28
CA GLY A 8 -1.72 5.64 -9.68
C GLY A 8 -2.60 5.50 -8.42
N TYR A 9 -2.07 4.87 -7.37
CA TYR A 9 -2.76 4.52 -6.14
C TYR A 9 -2.00 4.97 -4.90
N ARG A 10 -2.74 5.45 -3.90
CA ARG A 10 -2.22 5.69 -2.55
C ARG A 10 -3.09 5.00 -1.51
N ILE A 11 -2.45 4.61 -0.40
CA ILE A 11 -3.15 3.98 0.72
C ILE A 11 -3.57 5.08 1.69
N TRP A 12 -4.87 5.16 1.96
CA TRP A 12 -5.44 5.99 3.00
C TRP A 12 -5.47 5.19 4.31
N ASP A 13 -4.73 5.67 5.31
CA ASP A 13 -4.82 5.21 6.68
C ASP A 13 -5.96 5.96 7.38
N SER A 14 -7.04 5.23 7.68
CA SER A 14 -8.21 5.77 8.38
C SER A 14 -7.95 6.00 9.87
N LYS A 15 -7.00 5.27 10.48
CA LYS A 15 -6.67 5.42 11.90
C LYS A 15 -5.93 6.72 12.16
N GLY A 16 -4.88 6.99 11.38
CA GLY A 16 -4.12 8.24 11.44
C GLY A 16 -4.69 9.39 10.61
N ARG A 17 -5.79 9.15 9.86
CA ARG A 17 -6.41 10.10 8.91
C ARG A 17 -5.38 10.75 7.98
N ARG A 18 -4.46 9.94 7.45
CA ARG A 18 -3.36 10.40 6.61
C ARG A 18 -3.10 9.44 5.46
N TRP A 19 -2.42 9.93 4.44
CA TRP A 19 -1.86 9.07 3.40
C TRP A 19 -0.71 8.26 3.99
N TRP A 20 -0.68 6.97 3.66
CA TRP A 20 0.29 6.01 4.16
C TRP A 20 1.09 5.41 3.00
N GLY A 21 2.40 5.30 3.21
CA GLY A 21 3.34 4.76 2.22
C GLY A 21 3.56 5.66 1.01
N ASP A 22 4.17 5.07 -0.01
CA ASP A 22 4.52 5.71 -1.27
C ASP A 22 3.35 5.73 -2.27
N HIS A 23 3.50 6.50 -3.35
CA HIS A 23 2.60 6.40 -4.51
C HIS A 23 2.95 5.15 -5.31
N TYR A 24 1.97 4.28 -5.53
CA TYR A 24 2.09 3.07 -6.33
C TYR A 24 1.50 3.28 -7.71
N GLU A 25 2.20 2.90 -8.77
CA GLU A 25 1.65 2.99 -10.14
C GLU A 25 0.59 1.90 -10.39
N LEU A 26 0.78 0.73 -9.77
CA LEU A 26 -0.15 -0.40 -9.80
C LEU A 26 -1.00 -0.44 -8.52
N CYS A 27 -2.22 -0.96 -8.63
CA CYS A 27 -3.11 -1.13 -7.48
C CYS A 27 -2.48 -2.13 -6.50
N PRO A 28 -2.19 -1.75 -5.24
CA PRO A 28 -1.49 -2.63 -4.31
C PRO A 28 -2.49 -3.50 -3.53
N ASP A 29 -3.28 -4.32 -4.23
CA ASP A 29 -4.39 -5.11 -3.64
C ASP A 29 -3.91 -6.13 -2.60
N ASP A 30 -2.77 -6.78 -2.84
CA ASP A 30 -2.18 -7.73 -1.88
C ASP A 30 -1.77 -7.02 -0.58
N LEU A 31 -1.20 -5.82 -0.70
CA LEU A 31 -0.79 -5.00 0.45
C LEU A 31 -2.03 -4.48 1.19
N LEU A 32 -3.07 -4.10 0.46
CA LEU A 32 -4.34 -3.71 1.05
C LEU A 32 -4.99 -4.88 1.80
N THR A 33 -4.97 -6.08 1.23
CA THR A 33 -5.51 -7.30 1.84
C THR A 33 -4.78 -7.60 3.14
N GLU A 34 -3.44 -7.59 3.14
CA GLU A 34 -2.66 -7.82 4.36
C GLU A 34 -2.88 -6.73 5.41
N LEU A 35 -2.94 -5.45 5.02
CA LEU A 35 -3.18 -4.34 5.95
C LEU A 35 -4.58 -4.34 6.58
N ASN A 36 -5.60 -4.81 5.87
CA ASN A 36 -6.95 -4.95 6.43
C ASN A 36 -7.17 -6.29 7.14
N GLY A 37 -6.31 -7.29 6.90
CA GLY A 37 -6.36 -8.60 7.52
C GLY A 37 -5.47 -8.68 8.77
N ALA A 38 -4.52 -9.62 8.75
CA ALA A 38 -3.64 -9.90 9.88
C ALA A 38 -2.65 -8.75 10.20
N ALA A 39 -2.40 -7.86 9.23
CA ALA A 39 -1.42 -6.78 9.31
C ALA A 39 -0.04 -7.28 9.76
N ASP A 40 0.36 -8.46 9.28
CA ASP A 40 1.63 -9.09 9.63
C ASP A 40 2.81 -8.18 9.19
N PRO A 41 3.64 -7.71 10.14
CA PRO A 41 4.71 -6.76 9.84
C PRO A 41 5.73 -7.29 8.83
N SER A 42 6.01 -8.60 8.85
CA SER A 42 6.97 -9.25 7.95
C SER A 42 6.42 -9.31 6.53
N ARG A 43 5.15 -9.67 6.36
CA ARG A 43 4.48 -9.66 5.04
C ARG A 43 4.34 -8.26 4.47
N VAL A 44 3.91 -7.30 5.29
CA VAL A 44 3.79 -5.90 4.89
C VAL A 44 5.13 -5.38 4.39
N THR A 45 6.22 -5.65 5.12
CA THR A 45 7.57 -5.23 4.71
C THR A 45 8.00 -5.87 3.39
N ALA A 46 7.70 -7.16 3.17
CA ALA A 46 8.00 -7.85 1.92
C ALA A 46 7.25 -7.27 0.73
N LEU A 47 5.95 -6.98 0.91
CA LEU A 47 5.12 -6.36 -0.13
C LEU A 47 5.61 -4.94 -0.46
N LEU A 48 5.95 -4.14 0.55
CA LEU A 48 6.53 -2.81 0.34
C LEU A 48 7.82 -2.86 -0.50
N LYS A 49 8.73 -3.82 -0.22
CA LYS A 49 9.95 -4.01 -1.03
C LYS A 49 9.62 -4.37 -2.48
N ARG A 50 8.66 -5.27 -2.70
CA ARG A 50 8.22 -5.69 -4.03
C ARG A 50 7.65 -4.52 -4.82
N TYR A 51 6.74 -3.75 -4.23
CA TYR A 51 6.14 -2.59 -4.89
C TYR A 51 7.15 -1.46 -5.14
N ARG A 52 8.15 -1.28 -4.26
CA ARG A 52 9.26 -0.36 -4.53
C ARG A 52 10.14 -0.79 -5.70
N ALA A 53 10.37 -2.09 -5.86
CA ALA A 53 11.13 -2.63 -6.98
C ALA A 53 10.36 -2.51 -8.31
N LEU A 54 9.02 -2.58 -8.27
CA LEU A 54 8.15 -2.41 -9.44
C LEU A 54 8.04 -0.96 -9.93
N LYS A 55 8.36 0.01 -9.08
CA LYS A 55 8.30 1.45 -9.38
C LYS A 55 9.57 1.98 -10.06
N ARG A 56 10.42 1.09 -10.60
CA ARG A 56 11.73 1.43 -11.16
C ARG A 56 11.77 1.22 -12.67
#